data_AF-A0A821QSP8-F1
#
_entry.id   AF-A0A821QSP8-F1
#
_cell.length_a   1.000
_cell.length_b   1.000
_cell.length_c   1.000
_cell.angle_alpha   90.00
_cell.angle_beta   90.00
_cell.angle_gamma   90.00
#
_symmetry.space_group_name_H-M   'P 1'
#
loop_
_entity.id
_entity.type
_entity.pdbx_description
1 polymer ?
#
loop_
_entity_poly.entity_id
_entity_poly.type
_entity_poly.pdbx_seq_one_letter_code
_entity_poly.pdbx_strand_id
1 'polypeptide(L)'
;NSCAYLQYCSKVDFVGNGGFSLRTRSKILALLALHPSDNKLPEDVWYSQNLRRVNGSVAPVDVAKTFSVESIYYERPLAVHRFPWRCTPREKLFETCPEAMMVIKGPCQK
;
A
#
# COMPACT_ATOMS: atom_id res chain seq x y z
N ASN A 1 8.03 -11.25 25.46
CA ASN A 1 6.80 -11.07 24.65
C ASN A 1 6.79 -9.82 23.77
N SER A 2 7.90 -9.41 23.12
CA SER A 2 7.92 -8.19 22.28
C SER A 2 8.30 -8.43 20.81
N CYS A 3 8.21 -9.66 20.32
CA CYS A 3 8.53 -10.00 18.92
C CYS A 3 7.24 -10.13 18.09
N ALA A 4 6.45 -9.06 18.02
CA ALA A 4 5.29 -8.97 17.13
C ALA A 4 5.31 -7.70 16.26
N TYR A 5 6.23 -6.76 16.53
CA TYR A 5 6.27 -5.46 15.87
C TYR A 5 7.60 -5.13 15.17
N LEU A 6 8.64 -5.91 15.40
CA LEU A 6 9.93 -5.71 14.75
C LEU A 6 10.53 -7.06 14.39
N GLN A 7 10.72 -7.25 13.07
CA GLN A 7 11.80 -8.03 12.47
C GLN A 7 11.58 -9.55 12.31
N TYR A 8 11.21 -9.95 11.09
CA TYR A 8 11.60 -11.25 10.55
C TYR A 8 12.53 -11.03 9.35
N CYS A 9 13.73 -11.59 9.48
CA CYS A 9 14.90 -11.38 8.66
C CYS A 9 14.78 -11.94 7.23
N SER A 10 14.58 -11.07 6.26
CA SER A 10 15.32 -10.96 4.98
C SER A 10 14.89 -9.63 4.38
N LYS A 11 15.82 -8.80 3.86
CA LYS A 11 15.52 -7.46 3.33
C LYS A 11 14.67 -7.55 2.04
N VAL A 12 13.40 -7.84 2.20
CA VAL A 12 12.37 -7.57 1.22
C VAL A 12 11.45 -6.59 1.92
N ASP A 13 11.60 -5.31 1.59
CA ASP A 13 10.67 -4.30 2.06
C ASP A 13 9.30 -4.63 1.45
N PHE A 14 8.45 -5.29 2.23
CA PHE A 14 7.09 -5.60 1.81
C PHE A 14 6.30 -4.31 1.81
N VAL A 15 5.65 -4.02 0.69
CA VAL A 15 4.81 -2.83 0.56
C VAL A 15 3.36 -3.24 0.45
N GLY A 16 2.55 -2.81 1.43
CA GLY A 16 1.12 -3.07 1.51
C GLY A 16 0.29 -1.83 1.20
N ASN A 17 0.63 -1.09 0.14
CA ASN A 17 -0.12 0.09 -0.33
C ASN A 17 -0.72 -0.15 -1.73
N GLY A 18 -0.90 -1.42 -2.08
CA GLY A 18 -1.21 -1.85 -3.44
C GLY A 18 -2.70 -1.85 -3.77
N GLY A 19 -3.58 -1.37 -2.88
CA GLY A 19 -4.99 -1.16 -3.22
C GLY A 19 -5.21 -0.12 -4.33
N PHE A 20 -4.19 0.69 -4.64
CA PHE A 20 -4.04 1.30 -5.95
C PHE A 20 -2.67 0.91 -6.53
N SER A 21 -2.66 -0.04 -7.47
CA SER A 21 -1.42 -0.53 -8.10
C SER A 21 -1.65 -0.95 -9.55
N LEU A 22 -0.59 -0.89 -10.35
CA LEU A 22 -0.56 -1.48 -11.68
C LEU A 22 0.01 -2.89 -11.59
N ARG A 23 -0.64 -3.85 -12.26
CA ARG A 23 -0.27 -5.26 -12.18
C ARG A 23 -0.23 -5.89 -13.55
N THR A 24 0.80 -6.70 -13.78
CA THR A 24 0.94 -7.44 -15.03
C THR A 24 0.01 -8.64 -15.02
N ARG A 25 -1.05 -8.62 -15.85
CA ARG A 25 -2.09 -9.66 -15.90
C ARG A 25 -1.52 -11.08 -16.00
N SER A 26 -0.55 -11.32 -16.89
CA SER A 26 0.04 -12.65 -17.07
C SER A 26 0.73 -13.18 -15.81
N LYS A 27 1.38 -12.30 -15.03
CA LYS A 27 2.03 -12.65 -13.77
C LYS A 27 1.00 -12.98 -12.68
N ILE A 28 -0.08 -12.20 -12.59
CA ILE A 28 -1.16 -12.45 -11.64
C ILE A 28 -1.82 -13.81 -11.91
N LEU A 29 -2.16 -14.10 -13.17
CA LEU A 29 -2.76 -15.39 -13.54
C LEU A 29 -1.82 -16.57 -13.26
N ALA A 30 -0.54 -16.45 -13.60
CA ALA A 30 0.45 -17.48 -13.30
C ALA A 30 0.60 -17.70 -11.79
N LEU A 31 0.58 -16.63 -11.00
CA LEU A 31 0.69 -16.73 -9.55
C LEU A 31 -0.52 -17.43 -8.94
N LEU A 32 -1.73 -17.04 -9.35
CA LEU A 32 -2.96 -17.64 -8.84
C LEU A 32 -3.10 -19.12 -9.23
N ALA A 33 -2.60 -19.50 -10.41
CA ALA A 33 -2.58 -20.90 -10.82
C ALA A 33 -1.59 -21.74 -9.99
N LEU A 34 -0.43 -21.17 -9.63
CA LEU A 34 0.60 -21.86 -8.85
C LEU A 34 0.30 -21.87 -7.34
N HIS A 35 -0.23 -20.77 -6.83
CA HIS A 35 -0.45 -20.51 -5.42
C HIS A 35 -1.73 -19.68 -5.24
N PRO A 36 -2.91 -20.31 -5.21
CA PRO A 36 -4.16 -19.61 -4.97
C PRO A 36 -4.17 -18.86 -3.63
N SER A 37 -4.75 -17.67 -3.59
CA SER A 37 -4.97 -16.93 -2.33
C SER A 37 -5.95 -17.69 -1.43
N ASP A 38 -5.63 -17.78 -0.14
CA ASP A 38 -6.53 -18.31 0.89
C ASP A 38 -7.39 -17.21 1.54
N ASN A 39 -7.28 -15.97 1.04
CA ASN A 39 -8.01 -14.78 1.48
C ASN A 39 -7.84 -14.43 2.97
N LYS A 40 -6.78 -14.90 3.63
CA LYS A 40 -6.47 -14.54 5.02
C LYS A 40 -5.78 -13.19 5.16
N LEU A 41 -5.13 -12.72 4.11
CA LEU A 41 -4.43 -11.43 4.06
C LEU A 41 -5.19 -10.45 3.16
N PRO A 42 -5.07 -9.14 3.41
CA PRO A 42 -5.42 -8.13 2.43
C PRO A 42 -4.74 -8.44 1.09
N GLU A 43 -5.50 -8.25 0.03
CA GLU A 43 -5.14 -8.73 -1.30
C GLU A 43 -3.81 -8.13 -1.79
N ASP A 44 -3.59 -6.84 -1.54
CA ASP A 44 -2.39 -6.13 -1.94
C ASP A 44 -1.15 -6.60 -1.17
N VAL A 45 -1.29 -6.85 0.13
CA VAL A 45 -0.26 -7.47 0.97
C VAL A 45 0.07 -8.86 0.46
N TRP A 46 -0.95 -9.69 0.17
CA TRP A 46 -0.76 -11.04 -0.33
C TRP A 46 0.02 -11.04 -1.66
N TYR A 47 -0.34 -10.16 -2.61
CA TYR A 47 0.40 -10.04 -3.86
C TYR A 47 1.83 -9.55 -3.64
N SER A 48 2.05 -8.57 -2.77
CA SER A 48 3.41 -8.06 -2.47
C SER A 48 4.33 -9.15 -1.93
N GLN A 49 3.79 -10.09 -1.15
CA GLN A 49 4.54 -11.20 -0.56
C GLN A 49 4.82 -12.32 -1.55
N ASN A 50 3.94 -12.52 -2.54
CA ASN A 50 3.96 -13.73 -3.36
C ASN A 50 4.38 -13.50 -4.83
N LEU A 51 4.39 -12.27 -5.34
CA LEU A 51 4.75 -11.96 -6.73
C LEU A 51 6.14 -12.49 -7.14
N ARG A 52 7.10 -12.53 -6.21
CA ARG A 52 8.44 -13.06 -6.48
C ARG A 52 8.43 -14.54 -6.89
N ARG A 53 7.41 -15.31 -6.51
CA ARG A 53 7.26 -16.73 -6.87
C ARG A 53 7.10 -16.97 -8.38
N VAL A 54 6.65 -15.96 -9.12
CA VAL A 54 6.48 -16.00 -10.58
C VAL A 54 7.40 -15.03 -11.31
N ASN A 55 8.55 -14.72 -10.70
CA ASN A 55 9.52 -13.74 -11.19
C ASN A 55 8.85 -12.38 -11.44
N GLY A 56 7.92 -11.99 -10.57
CA GLY A 56 7.37 -10.64 -10.49
C GLY A 56 8.20 -9.78 -9.54
N SER A 57 8.24 -8.48 -9.81
CA SER A 57 8.88 -7.49 -8.95
C SER A 57 7.83 -6.66 -8.20
N VAL A 58 8.20 -6.18 -7.02
CA VAL A 58 7.43 -5.21 -6.24
C VAL A 58 8.24 -3.93 -6.17
N ALA A 59 7.56 -2.78 -6.29
CA ALA A 59 8.22 -1.50 -6.17
C ALA A 59 8.85 -1.34 -4.78
N PRO A 60 10.06 -0.76 -4.67
CA PRO A 60 10.63 -0.36 -3.39
C PRO A 60 9.73 0.65 -2.65
N VAL A 61 9.83 0.73 -1.32
CA VAL A 61 8.96 1.58 -0.48
C VAL A 61 9.00 3.05 -0.87
N ASP A 62 10.18 3.56 -1.21
CA ASP A 62 10.41 4.95 -1.59
C ASP A 62 9.73 5.31 -2.92
N VAL A 63 9.61 4.35 -3.84
CA VAL A 63 8.84 4.49 -5.08
C VAL A 63 7.35 4.27 -4.82
N ALA A 64 7.00 3.23 -4.07
CA ALA A 64 5.61 2.85 -3.87
C ALA A 64 4.80 3.95 -3.15
N LYS A 65 5.40 4.64 -2.16
CA LYS A 65 4.73 5.75 -1.45
C LYS A 65 4.39 6.93 -2.37
N THR A 66 5.09 7.11 -3.49
CA THR A 66 4.78 8.19 -4.45
C THR A 66 3.59 7.84 -5.34
N PHE A 67 3.27 6.55 -5.47
CA PHE A 67 2.15 6.09 -6.28
C PHE A 67 0.86 6.06 -5.47
N SER A 68 0.88 5.46 -4.27
CA SER A 68 -0.30 5.34 -3.41
C SER A 68 0.05 5.47 -1.93
N VAL A 69 -0.65 6.36 -1.23
CA VAL A 69 -0.48 6.60 0.21
C VAL A 69 -1.49 5.81 1.04
N GLU A 70 -1.00 5.25 2.15
CA GLU A 70 -1.80 4.61 3.19
C GLU A 70 -1.24 4.90 4.59
N SER A 71 -0.15 4.22 4.96
CA SER A 71 0.49 4.37 6.27
C SER A 71 1.69 5.32 6.23
N ILE A 72 2.37 5.40 5.07
CA ILE A 72 3.51 6.27 4.83
C ILE A 72 3.05 7.44 3.97
N TYR A 73 3.16 8.65 4.51
CA TYR A 73 2.76 9.87 3.81
C TYR A 73 3.77 10.24 2.72
N TYR A 74 3.24 10.72 1.60
CA TYR A 74 3.97 11.40 0.54
C TYR A 74 3.17 12.63 0.14
N GLU A 75 3.85 13.73 -0.19
CA GLU A 75 3.20 15.04 -0.39
C GLU A 75 2.26 15.02 -1.60
N ARG A 76 2.69 14.43 -2.72
CA ARG A 76 1.95 14.46 -3.99
C ARG A 76 1.74 13.05 -4.56
N PRO A 77 0.98 12.19 -3.87
CA PRO A 77 0.78 10.84 -4.35
C PRO A 77 -0.18 10.83 -5.53
N LEU A 78 -0.05 9.85 -6.43
CA LEU A 78 -1.02 9.68 -7.52
C LEU A 78 -2.40 9.25 -7.00
N ALA A 79 -2.42 8.45 -5.93
CA ALA A 79 -3.64 7.99 -5.29
C ALA A 79 -3.50 7.88 -3.77
N VAL A 80 -4.64 7.73 -3.11
CA VAL A 80 -4.71 7.41 -1.68
C VAL A 80 -5.46 6.10 -1.56
N HIS A 81 -4.74 5.02 -1.23
CA HIS A 81 -5.37 3.72 -0.95
C HIS A 81 -6.24 3.83 0.31
N ARG A 82 -5.69 4.48 1.33
CA ARG A 82 -6.32 4.58 2.64
C ARG A 82 -5.93 5.91 3.28
N PHE A 83 -6.90 6.68 3.75
CA PHE A 83 -6.63 8.05 4.22
C PHE A 83 -5.62 8.10 5.35
N PRO A 84 -4.70 9.07 5.36
CA PRO A 84 -3.67 9.09 6.36
C PRO A 84 -4.28 9.35 7.75
N TRP A 85 -4.01 8.44 8.69
CA TRP A 85 -4.74 8.24 9.96
C TRP A 85 -4.47 9.28 11.06
N ARG A 86 -3.94 10.46 10.71
CA ARG A 86 -3.66 11.55 11.66
C ARG A 86 -4.03 12.90 11.03
N CYS A 87 -4.32 13.89 11.86
CA CYS A 87 -4.76 15.20 11.39
C CYS A 87 -3.71 15.89 10.52
N THR A 88 -2.43 15.89 10.93
CA THR A 88 -1.38 16.62 10.22
C THR A 88 -1.15 16.12 8.78
N PRO A 89 -0.97 14.81 8.52
CA PRO A 89 -0.89 14.31 7.15
C PRO A 89 -2.13 14.59 6.29
N ARG A 90 -3.32 14.61 6.91
CA ARG A 90 -4.58 14.89 6.24
C ARG A 90 -4.68 16.37 5.82
N GLU A 91 -4.33 17.28 6.71
CA GLU A 91 -4.27 18.73 6.43
C GLU A 91 -3.28 19.01 5.29
N LYS A 92 -2.09 18.42 5.34
CA LYS A 92 -1.09 18.52 4.27
C LYS A 92 -1.57 17.94 2.94
N LEU A 93 -2.32 16.84 2.97
CA LEU A 93 -2.93 16.30 1.75
C LEU A 93 -3.92 17.29 1.15
N PHE A 94 -4.72 17.98 1.95
CA PHE A 94 -5.69 18.98 1.48
C PHE A 94 -5.04 20.22 0.87
N GLU A 95 -3.83 20.58 1.31
CA GLU A 95 -3.05 21.65 0.68
C GLU A 95 -2.64 21.30 -0.76
N THR A 96 -2.37 20.02 -1.02
CA THR A 96 -1.91 19.55 -2.35
C THR A 96 -3.05 19.04 -3.24
N CYS A 97 -4.06 18.43 -2.64
CA CYS A 97 -5.18 17.72 -3.25
C CYS A 97 -6.48 18.22 -2.59
N PRO A 98 -6.92 19.46 -2.89
CA PRO A 98 -8.11 20.04 -2.27
C PRO A 98 -9.39 19.25 -2.57
N GLU A 99 -9.44 18.54 -3.70
CA GLU A 99 -10.53 17.64 -4.07
C GLU A 99 -10.74 16.49 -3.07
N ALA A 100 -9.69 16.09 -2.33
CA ALA A 100 -9.82 15.08 -1.29
C ALA A 100 -10.78 15.52 -0.16
N MET A 101 -11.00 16.83 0.03
CA MET A 101 -12.00 17.35 0.97
C MET A 101 -13.44 16.94 0.60
N MET A 102 -13.72 16.69 -0.68
CA MET A 102 -15.05 16.26 -1.12
C MET A 102 -15.34 14.80 -0.71
N VAL A 103 -14.30 13.98 -0.62
CA VAL A 103 -14.41 12.55 -0.29
C VAL A 103 -14.36 12.34 1.23
N ILE A 104 -13.54 13.12 1.95
CA ILE A 104 -13.37 12.98 3.40
C ILE A 104 -14.26 13.97 4.15
N LYS A 105 -15.42 13.52 4.63
CA LYS A 105 -16.35 14.36 5.40
C LYS A 105 -15.83 14.67 6.81
N GLY A 106 -15.95 15.94 7.20
CA GLY A 106 -15.79 16.42 8.58
C GLY A 106 -14.33 16.66 9.00
N PRO A 107 -14.06 17.64 9.88
CA PRO A 107 -12.71 17.95 10.33
C PRO A 107 -12.06 16.75 11.02
N CYS A 108 -10.73 16.68 11.00
CA CYS A 108 -10.03 15.68 11.80
C CYS A 108 -10.25 15.99 13.28
N GLN A 109 -10.83 15.04 14.02
CA GLN A 109 -10.98 15.16 15.47
C GLN A 109 -9.59 14.92 16.08
N LYS A 110 -9.07 15.95 16.76
CA LYS A 110 -7.76 15.94 17.42
C LYS A 110 -7.80 15.14 18.72
#